data_AF-A0A098LG17-F1
#
_entry.id   AF-A0A098LG17-F1
#
_cell.length_a   1.000
_cell.length_b   1.000
_cell.length_c   1.000
_cell.angle_alpha   90.00
_cell.angle_beta   90.00
_cell.angle_gamma   90.00
#
_symmetry.space_group_name_H-M   'P 1'
#
loop_
_entity.id
_entity.type
_entity.pdbx_description
1 polymer ?
#
loop_
_entity_poly.entity_id
_entity_poly.type
_entity_poly.pdbx_seq_one_letter_code
_entity_poly.pdbx_strand_id
1 'polypeptide(L)' 'MSVLIILVIFSLLVAGSFLGAFIWAIRDGQYEDDYSPSVRMLFDSKKSEIKQKSNK' A
#
# COMPACT_ATOMS: atom_id res chain seq x y z
N MET A 1 -14.32 -38.83 14.38
CA MET A 1 -13.59 -38.86 13.09
C MET A 1 -14.07 -37.80 12.09
N SER A 2 -15.38 -37.55 11.95
CA SER A 2 -15.93 -36.54 11.02
C SER A 2 -15.56 -35.09 11.36
N VAL A 3 -15.52 -34.73 12.66
CA VAL A 3 -15.20 -33.36 13.10
C VAL A 3 -13.81 -32.89 12.67
N LEU A 4 -12.82 -33.79 12.64
CA LEU A 4 -11.46 -33.45 12.20
C LEU A 4 -11.43 -33.03 10.73
N ILE A 5 -12.20 -33.70 9.87
CA ILE A 5 -12.27 -33.37 8.44
C ILE A 5 -12.88 -31.96 8.25
N ILE A 6 -13.94 -31.65 8.98
CA ILE A 6 -14.56 -30.31 8.97
C ILE A 6 -13.56 -29.24 9.45
N LEU A 7 -12.81 -29.54 10.52
CA LEU A 7 -11.84 -28.60 11.09
C LEU A 7 -10.68 -28.32 10.13
N VAL A 8 -10.21 -29.34 9.40
CA VAL A 8 -9.16 -29.20 8.38
C VAL A 8 -9.63 -28.36 7.19
N ILE A 9 -10.86 -28.57 6.71
CA ILE A 9 -11.40 -27.75 5.62
C ILE A 9 -11.57 -26.30 6.08
N PHE A 10 -12.08 -26.10 7.28
CA PHE A 10 -12.25 -24.75 7.84
C PHE A 10 -10.91 -24.04 8.03
N SER A 11 -9.88 -24.73 8.52
CA SER A 11 -8.55 -24.12 8.68
C SER A 11 -7.91 -23.74 7.34
N LEU A 12 -8.08 -24.58 6.31
CA LEU A 12 -7.62 -24.28 4.95
C LEU A 12 -8.36 -23.08 4.35
N LEU A 13 -9.67 -22.97 4.56
CA LEU A 13 -10.46 -21.82 4.13
C LEU A 13 -10.00 -20.53 4.81
N VAL A 14 -9.81 -20.56 6.12
CA VAL A 14 -9.30 -19.41 6.88
C VAL A 14 -7.92 -19.02 6.38
N ALA A 15 -6.98 -19.96 6.30
CA ALA A 15 -5.63 -19.70 5.81
C ALA A 15 -5.62 -19.14 4.37
N GLY A 16 -6.41 -19.73 3.47
CA GLY A 16 -6.55 -19.27 2.09
C GLY A 16 -7.16 -17.87 1.99
N SER A 17 -8.17 -17.56 2.82
CA SER A 17 -8.79 -16.23 2.86
C SER A 17 -7.82 -15.16 3.35
N PHE A 18 -7.03 -15.45 4.38
CA PHE A 18 -5.99 -14.55 4.88
C PHE A 18 -4.90 -14.32 3.84
N LEU A 19 -4.45 -15.37 3.16
CA LEU A 19 -3.47 -15.25 2.08
C LEU A 19 -4.01 -14.43 0.91
N GLY A 20 -5.26 -14.66 0.50
CA GLY A 20 -5.91 -13.88 -0.57
C GLY A 20 -6.06 -12.40 -0.21
N ALA A 21 -6.50 -12.11 1.01
CA ALA A 21 -6.58 -10.74 1.53
C ALA A 21 -5.21 -10.07 1.60
N PHE A 22 -4.18 -10.81 2.02
CA PHE A 22 -2.80 -10.32 2.08
C PHE A 22 -2.26 -9.96 0.69
N ILE A 23 -2.45 -10.83 -0.30
CA ILE A 23 -2.05 -10.55 -1.69
C ILE A 23 -2.82 -9.35 -2.25
N TRP A 24 -4.12 -9.25 -1.97
CA TRP A 24 -4.93 -8.11 -2.39
C TRP A 24 -4.44 -6.79 -1.79
N ALA A 25 -4.09 -6.80 -0.49
CA ALA A 25 -3.58 -5.63 0.22
C ALA A 25 -2.21 -5.16 -0.30
N ILE A 26 -1.31 -6.08 -0.67
CA ILE A 26 0.00 -5.72 -1.23
C ILE A 26 -0.14 -5.20 -2.66
N ARG A 27 -1.12 -5.71 -3.42
CA ARG A 27 -1.37 -5.25 -4.80
C ARG A 27 -1.99 -3.86 -4.84
N ASP A 28 -2.61 -3.39 -3.76
CA ASP A 28 -3.25 -2.08 -3.69
C ASP A 28 -2.21 -0.96 -3.58
N GLY A 29 -1.48 -0.68 -4.67
CA GLY A 29 -0.89 0.63 -5.02
C GLY A 29 -0.05 1.40 -3.97
N GLN A 30 0.25 0.84 -2.81
CA GLN A 30 0.98 1.52 -1.72
C GLN A 30 2.41 1.86 -2.12
N TYR A 31 2.91 1.28 -3.21
CA TYR A 31 4.22 1.53 -3.80
C TYR A 31 4.24 2.69 -4.79
N GLU A 32 3.10 3.33 -5.09
CA GLU A 32 3.06 4.47 -6.01
C GLU A 32 3.65 5.76 -5.39
N ASP A 33 3.88 5.77 -4.07
CA ASP A 33 4.56 6.87 -3.36
C ASP A 33 6.00 6.51 -2.99
N ASP A 34 6.76 6.01 -3.98
CA ASP A 34 8.21 5.80 -3.88
C ASP A 34 9.00 7.10 -3.61
N TYR A 35 8.36 8.26 -3.79
CA TYR A 35 8.91 9.57 -3.49
C TYR A 35 8.35 10.12 -2.18
N SER A 36 9.15 9.99 -1.11
CA SER A 36 8.80 10.48 0.22
C SER A 36 8.23 11.91 0.18
N PRO A 37 7.11 12.17 0.90
CA PRO A 37 6.46 13.48 0.91
C PRO A 37 7.41 14.61 1.34
N SER A 38 8.38 14.32 2.21
CA SER A 38 9.40 15.28 2.66
C SER A 38 10.28 15.79 1.51
N VAL A 39 10.62 14.90 0.56
CA VAL A 39 11.45 15.22 -0.60
C VAL A 39 10.66 16.04 -1.61
N ARG A 40 9.38 15.67 -1.84
CA ARG A 40 8.46 16.44 -2.69
C ARG A 40 8.29 17.87 -2.17
N MET A 41 8.02 18.02 -0.87
CA MET A 41 7.84 19.33 -0.23
C MET A 41 9.09 20.22 -0.30
N LEU A 42 10.29 19.65 -0.11
CA LEU A 42 11.56 20.38 -0.17
C LEU A 42 11.83 20.98 -1.55
N PHE A 43 11.58 20.21 -2.62
CA PHE A 43 11.84 20.65 -3.99
C PHE A 43 10.70 21.50 -4.58
N ASP A 44 9.45 21.26 -4.18
CA ASP A 44 8.31 22.05 -4.64
C ASP A 44 8.33 23.48 -4.05
N SER A 45 8.76 23.61 -2.79
CA SER A 45 8.98 24.93 -2.15
C SER A 45 9.96 25.77 -2.96
N LYS A 46 11.09 25.19 -3.39
CA LYS A 46 12.10 25.85 -4.22
C LYS A 46 11.56 26.24 -5.61
N LYS A 47 10.74 25.39 -6.23
CA LYS A 47 10.14 25.66 -7.54
C LYS A 47 9.13 26.81 -7.46
N SER A 48 8.35 26.88 -6.38
CA SER A 48 7.36 27.94 -6.15
C SER A 48 8.03 29.32 -5.95
N GLU A 49 9.16 29.39 -5.24
CA GLU A 49 9.92 30.64 -5.05
C GLU A 49 10.50 31.17 -6.37
N ILE A 50 11.05 30.30 -7.22
CA ILE A 50 11.61 30.69 -8.52
C ILE A 50 10.50 31.25 -9.43
N LYS A 51 9.31 30.65 -9.42
CA LYS A 51 8.16 31.10 -10.22
C LYS A 51 7.65 32.47 -9.77
N GLN A 52 7.68 32.76 -8.47
CA GLN A 52 7.30 34.08 -7.95
C GLN A 52 8.33 35.17 -8.27
N LYS A 53 9.63 34.86 -8.24
CA LYS A 53 10.69 35.81 -8.62
C LYS A 53 10.73 36.13 -10.11
N SER A 54 10.32 35.21 -10.98
CA SER A 54 10.30 35.43 -12.44
C SER A 54 9.10 36.26 -12.92
N ASN A 55 8.04 36.34 -12.12
CA ASN A 55 6.81 37.08 -12.44
C ASN A 55 6.74 38.47 -11.77
N LYS A 56 7.81 38.90 -11.11
CA LYS A 56 7.95 40.20 -10.46
C LYS A 56 9.09 40.98 -11.12
#